data_AF-Q9A4V8-F1
#
_entry.id   AF-Q9A4V8-F1
#
_cell.length_a   1.000
_cell.length_b   1.000
_cell.length_c   1.000
_cell.angle_alpha   90.00
_cell.angle_beta   90.00
_cell.angle_gamma   90.00
#
_symmetry.space_group_name_H-M   'P 1'
#
loop_
_entity.id
_entity.type
_entity.pdbx_description
1 polymer ?
#
loop_
_entity_poly.entity_id
_entity_poly.type
_entity_poly.pdbx_seq_one_letter_code
_entity_poly.pdbx_strand_id
1 'polypeptide(L)'
;MNDPACVPAQPASISRPASTAPCAVIRLLTLRHGERNAMSADQTPLPPWRSQEAYRPLLAADTAVWAWEFGRRGAAIQAEGPSGVVPDLCFVGEGPGADPLPTVLWRWQADRSVPVLSLTPASAYDPDALDIRRLDLAVIVVRTQDGHQHVMVSDGARRLRFAVTGGDVLGGAMRCRLHFPPRGVGLASMDGLRMLIALRDTGRLPKAGRGLRSKSARWLQMLWAHDARCAGASQRDIALLLFGEARVCEDWSGPSDYMRMRVQRLLRAAEDLVSGGYRALNGLRAGRLNPPKMIDVWRSAAWRNGGATMLLLFEPALATSCGWLGCLHGLCRLW
;
A
#
# COMPACT_ATOMS: atom_id res chain seq x y z
N MET A 1 -77.39 10.36 -20.95
CA MET A 1 -77.67 11.77 -20.63
C MET A 1 -76.32 12.42 -20.37
N ASN A 2 -75.84 13.16 -21.37
CA ASN A 2 -74.72 14.11 -21.41
C ASN A 2 -73.29 13.70 -21.03
N ASP A 3 -72.44 13.66 -22.08
CA ASP A 3 -71.04 14.13 -22.07
C ASP A 3 -70.90 15.54 -21.45
N PRO A 4 -69.70 15.92 -20.99
CA PRO A 4 -68.90 16.80 -21.84
C PRO A 4 -67.40 16.48 -21.91
N ALA A 5 -66.93 16.57 -23.15
CA ALA A 5 -65.57 16.80 -23.65
C ALA A 5 -64.54 17.42 -22.70
N CYS A 6 -63.31 16.87 -22.74
CA CYS A 6 -62.10 17.68 -22.61
C CYS A 6 -61.00 17.18 -23.57
N VAL A 7 -60.33 18.16 -24.15
CA VAL A 7 -59.49 18.18 -25.37
C VAL A 7 -58.15 17.43 -25.21
N PRO A 8 -57.60 16.79 -26.26
CA PRO A 8 -56.24 16.24 -26.24
C PRO A 8 -55.19 17.33 -26.53
N ALA A 9 -54.22 17.49 -25.62
CA ALA A 9 -53.08 18.37 -25.82
C ALA A 9 -52.04 17.72 -26.76
N GLN A 10 -51.72 18.42 -27.85
CA GLN A 10 -50.61 18.13 -28.77
C GLN A 10 -49.25 18.58 -28.20
N PRO A 11 -48.13 18.05 -28.74
CA PRO A 11 -46.81 18.11 -28.13
C PRO A 11 -46.07 19.43 -28.40
N ALA A 12 -45.46 20.00 -27.37
CA ALA A 12 -44.53 21.12 -27.50
C ALA A 12 -43.15 20.61 -27.97
N SER A 13 -42.82 20.97 -29.20
CA SER A 13 -41.47 20.92 -29.76
C SER A 13 -40.65 22.07 -29.18
N ILE A 14 -39.52 21.76 -28.54
CA ILE A 14 -38.50 22.75 -28.20
C ILE A 14 -37.16 22.28 -28.76
N SER A 15 -36.65 23.17 -29.60
CA SER A 15 -35.43 23.17 -30.39
C SER A 15 -34.14 22.99 -29.58
N ARG A 16 -33.22 22.21 -30.16
CA ARG A 16 -31.78 22.24 -29.85
C ARG A 16 -31.21 23.65 -29.98
N PRO A 17 -30.15 23.96 -29.22
CA PRO A 17 -29.00 24.62 -29.80
C PRO A 17 -27.84 23.63 -30.00
N ALA A 18 -27.31 23.63 -31.23
CA ALA A 18 -26.04 23.04 -31.56
C ALA A 18 -24.91 23.82 -30.87
N SER A 19 -24.13 23.16 -30.02
CA SER A 19 -22.85 23.68 -29.53
C SER A 19 -21.73 22.95 -30.22
N THR A 20 -21.37 23.47 -31.39
CA THR A 20 -20.12 23.21 -32.09
C THR A 20 -19.00 23.94 -31.35
N ALA A 21 -18.15 23.22 -30.64
CA ALA A 21 -16.85 23.72 -30.19
C ALA A 21 -15.78 22.70 -30.59
N PRO A 22 -14.64 23.15 -31.15
CA PRO A 22 -13.79 22.33 -32.01
C PRO A 22 -12.97 21.30 -31.24
N CYS A 23 -12.85 20.13 -31.88
CA CYS A 23 -11.83 19.13 -31.58
C CYS A 23 -10.43 19.75 -31.63
N ALA A 24 -9.71 19.75 -30.50
CA ALA A 24 -8.26 19.82 -30.52
C ALA A 24 -7.73 18.46 -31.03
N VAL A 25 -7.68 18.32 -32.35
CA VAL A 25 -7.05 17.20 -33.03
C VAL A 25 -5.55 17.28 -32.79
N ILE A 26 -5.02 16.17 -32.29
CA ILE A 26 -3.60 15.82 -32.24
C ILE A 26 -2.98 16.11 -33.60
N ARG A 27 -2.11 17.12 -33.67
CA ARG A 27 -1.27 17.38 -34.84
C ARG A 27 -0.10 16.41 -34.78
N LEU A 28 -0.27 15.25 -35.43
CA LEU A 28 0.86 14.40 -35.85
C LEU A 28 1.71 15.24 -36.80
N LEU A 29 2.87 15.68 -36.33
CA LEU A 29 3.91 16.29 -37.16
C LEU A 29 4.47 15.20 -38.08
N THR A 30 4.03 15.21 -39.34
CA THR A 30 4.77 14.63 -40.45
C THR A 30 6.07 15.40 -40.61
N LEU A 31 7.17 14.79 -40.18
CA LEU A 31 8.53 15.28 -40.40
C LEU A 31 8.84 15.28 -41.91
N ARG A 32 8.73 16.46 -42.55
CA ARG A 32 9.55 16.78 -43.73
C ARG A 32 10.89 17.33 -43.25
N HIS A 33 11.95 16.80 -43.84
CA HIS A 33 13.34 17.24 -43.70
C HIS A 33 13.50 18.75 -43.80
N GLY A 34 14.19 19.37 -42.83
CA GLY A 34 14.63 20.75 -42.91
C GLY A 34 14.95 21.39 -41.55
N GLU A 35 16.23 21.32 -41.18
CA GLU A 35 16.97 22.30 -40.36
C GLU A 35 16.73 22.41 -38.84
N ARG A 36 17.63 21.70 -38.13
CA ARG A 36 18.36 22.10 -36.91
C ARG A 36 17.88 23.35 -36.15
N ASN A 37 17.11 23.12 -35.09
CA ASN A 37 17.35 23.67 -33.75
C ASN A 37 16.40 23.00 -32.73
N ALA A 38 16.80 21.84 -32.22
CA ALA A 38 16.08 21.17 -31.14
C ALA A 38 16.51 21.77 -29.79
N MET A 39 15.84 22.84 -29.36
CA MET A 39 15.77 23.15 -27.93
C MET A 39 14.82 22.15 -27.27
N SER A 40 15.38 21.41 -26.31
CA SER A 40 14.73 20.45 -25.42
C SER A 40 13.38 20.95 -24.91
N ALA A 41 12.29 20.39 -25.42
CA ALA A 41 10.95 20.63 -24.93
C ALA A 41 10.77 19.98 -23.55
N ASP A 42 10.43 20.81 -22.56
CA ASP A 42 9.51 20.52 -21.46
C ASP A 42 9.72 19.21 -20.68
N GLN A 43 10.63 19.24 -19.70
CA GLN A 43 10.77 18.17 -18.69
C GLN A 43 9.80 18.37 -17.51
N THR A 44 8.57 18.81 -17.75
CA THR A 44 7.55 18.74 -16.71
C THR A 44 7.28 17.25 -16.43
N PRO A 45 7.50 16.75 -15.19
CA PRO A 45 7.25 15.35 -14.87
C PRO A 45 5.80 15.02 -15.22
N LEU A 46 5.59 13.91 -15.93
CA LEU A 46 4.25 13.44 -16.23
C LEU A 46 3.44 13.34 -14.92
N PRO A 47 2.15 13.73 -14.92
CA PRO A 47 1.29 13.54 -13.76
C PRO A 47 1.43 12.11 -13.23
N PRO A 48 1.43 11.87 -11.91
CA PRO A 48 1.70 10.55 -11.34
C PRO A 48 0.82 9.42 -11.93
N TRP A 49 -0.44 9.74 -12.26
CA TRP A 49 -1.38 8.82 -12.91
C TRP A 49 -1.00 8.46 -14.36
N ARG A 50 0.01 9.07 -14.99
CA ARG A 50 0.52 8.66 -16.30
C ARG A 50 1.77 7.77 -16.20
N SER A 51 2.41 7.69 -15.03
CA SER A 51 3.58 6.86 -14.82
C SER A 51 3.19 5.46 -14.35
N GLN A 52 3.40 4.45 -15.18
CA GLN A 52 3.19 3.05 -14.78
C GLN A 52 4.12 2.64 -13.63
N GLU A 53 5.31 3.24 -13.56
CA GLU A 53 6.32 2.94 -12.53
C GLU A 53 5.83 3.31 -11.13
N ALA A 54 5.08 4.40 -11.00
CA ALA A 54 4.51 4.85 -9.73
C ALA A 54 3.57 3.79 -9.08
N TYR A 55 2.94 2.96 -9.92
CA TYR A 55 1.96 1.96 -9.49
C TYR A 55 2.53 0.54 -9.39
N ARG A 56 3.69 0.29 -10.01
CA ARG A 56 4.31 -1.04 -10.08
C ARG A 56 4.50 -1.71 -8.71
N PRO A 57 4.88 -1.00 -7.62
CA PRO A 57 4.97 -1.59 -6.29
C PRO A 57 3.68 -2.26 -5.82
N LEU A 58 2.51 -1.69 -6.14
CA LEU A 58 1.21 -2.17 -5.66
C LEU A 58 0.86 -3.58 -6.19
N LEU A 59 1.49 -4.05 -7.26
CA LEU A 59 1.32 -5.43 -7.72
C LEU A 59 1.79 -6.47 -6.68
N ALA A 60 2.72 -6.09 -5.81
CA ALA A 60 3.20 -6.91 -4.70
C ALA A 60 2.47 -6.60 -3.37
N ALA A 61 1.57 -5.61 -3.35
CA ALA A 61 0.85 -5.22 -2.15
C ALA A 61 -0.12 -6.29 -1.66
N ASP A 62 -0.20 -6.41 -0.33
CA ASP A 62 -1.22 -7.22 0.34
C ASP A 62 -2.59 -6.51 0.37
N THR A 63 -3.61 -7.25 0.79
CA THR A 63 -5.00 -6.74 0.86
C THR A 63 -5.16 -5.55 1.79
N ALA A 64 -4.36 -5.46 2.85
CA ALA A 64 -4.42 -4.36 3.80
C ALA A 64 -3.94 -3.04 3.16
N VAL A 65 -2.86 -3.09 2.37
CA VAL A 65 -2.37 -1.93 1.61
C VAL A 65 -3.37 -1.55 0.51
N TRP A 66 -3.93 -2.50 -0.22
CA TRP A 66 -4.97 -2.21 -1.22
C TRP A 66 -6.20 -1.54 -0.60
N ALA A 67 -6.67 -2.04 0.54
CA ALA A 67 -7.78 -1.42 1.27
C ALA A 67 -7.46 0.04 1.63
N TRP A 68 -6.22 0.34 2.00
CA TRP A 68 -5.80 1.70 2.36
C TRP A 68 -5.69 2.61 1.13
N GLU A 69 -5.16 2.11 0.01
CA GLU A 69 -5.05 2.87 -1.24
C GLU A 69 -6.41 3.36 -1.74
N PHE A 70 -7.43 2.50 -1.73
CA PHE A 70 -8.79 2.93 -2.08
C PHE A 70 -9.41 3.80 -0.97
N GLY A 71 -9.23 3.43 0.30
CA GLY A 71 -9.79 4.15 1.43
C GLY A 71 -9.29 5.59 1.54
N ARG A 72 -7.99 5.85 1.32
CA ARG A 72 -7.41 7.21 1.39
C ARG A 72 -7.93 8.13 0.28
N ARG A 73 -8.25 7.58 -0.90
CA ARG A 73 -8.86 8.35 -1.99
C ARG A 73 -10.29 8.73 -1.66
N GLY A 74 -11.05 7.82 -1.05
CA GLY A 74 -12.41 8.09 -0.60
C GLY A 74 -12.45 9.12 0.52
N ALA A 75 -11.55 8.98 1.49
CA ALA A 75 -11.38 9.94 2.57
C ALA A 75 -10.97 11.32 2.04
N ALA A 76 -10.08 11.37 1.03
CA ALA A 76 -9.65 12.63 0.45
C ALA A 76 -10.79 13.37 -0.29
N ILE A 77 -11.67 12.62 -0.97
CA ILE A 77 -12.88 13.19 -1.59
C ILE A 77 -13.82 13.76 -0.52
N GLN A 78 -14.05 13.01 0.56
CA GLN A 78 -14.95 13.44 1.65
C GLN A 78 -14.42 14.65 2.43
N ALA A 79 -13.10 14.78 2.55
CA ALA A 79 -12.45 15.88 3.26
C ALA A 79 -12.08 17.07 2.36
N GLU A 80 -12.45 17.04 1.07
CA GLU A 80 -12.03 18.03 0.06
C GLU A 80 -10.50 18.29 0.06
N GLY A 81 -9.70 17.26 0.36
CA GLY A 81 -8.25 17.40 0.50
C GLY A 81 -7.55 16.13 1.01
N PRO A 82 -6.21 16.05 0.96
CA PRO A 82 -5.46 14.82 1.26
C PRO A 82 -5.49 14.40 2.74
N SER A 83 -5.96 15.27 3.64
CA SER A 83 -6.00 15.06 5.09
C SER A 83 -7.21 14.24 5.56
N GLY A 84 -7.90 13.56 4.64
CA GLY A 84 -9.04 12.71 4.97
C GLY A 84 -8.66 11.57 5.91
N VAL A 85 -9.48 11.36 6.94
CA VAL A 85 -9.32 10.26 7.88
C VAL A 85 -9.94 9.01 7.30
N VAL A 86 -9.15 7.95 7.12
CA VAL A 86 -9.65 6.64 6.72
C VAL A 86 -10.21 5.93 7.96
N PRO A 87 -11.52 5.60 8.01
CA PRO A 87 -12.10 4.88 9.15
C PRO A 87 -11.37 3.57 9.42
N ASP A 88 -11.32 3.16 10.70
CA ASP A 88 -10.70 1.92 11.16
C ASP A 88 -9.17 1.79 10.95
N LEU A 89 -8.53 2.76 10.30
CA LEU A 89 -7.08 2.81 10.20
C LEU A 89 -6.48 3.08 11.58
N CYS A 90 -5.55 2.23 12.00
CA CYS A 90 -4.81 2.42 13.26
C CYS A 90 -3.54 3.23 13.02
N PHE A 91 -2.75 2.84 12.01
CA PHE A 91 -1.51 3.50 11.66
C PHE A 91 -1.20 3.33 10.19
N VAL A 92 -0.63 4.38 9.60
CA VAL A 92 0.07 4.31 8.32
C VAL A 92 1.42 5.00 8.43
N GLY A 93 2.44 4.42 7.80
CA GLY A 93 3.76 5.01 7.72
C GLY A 93 4.60 4.37 6.62
N GLU A 94 5.86 4.77 6.52
CA GLU A 94 6.81 4.22 5.56
C GLU A 94 7.00 2.71 5.76
N GLY A 95 7.33 2.02 4.67
CA GLY A 95 7.74 0.63 4.69
C GLY A 95 9.09 0.45 5.41
N PRO A 96 9.46 -0.78 5.78
CA PRO A 96 10.79 -1.05 6.32
C PRO A 96 11.88 -0.86 5.27
N GLY A 97 12.94 -0.12 5.60
CA GLY A 97 14.07 0.11 4.71
C GLY A 97 13.69 0.80 3.40
N ALA A 98 14.04 0.18 2.28
CA ALA A 98 13.72 0.66 0.93
C ALA A 98 12.42 0.06 0.35
N ASP A 99 11.59 -0.58 1.18
CA ASP A 99 10.32 -1.14 0.71
C ASP A 99 9.37 -0.01 0.24
N PRO A 100 9.00 0.04 -1.06
CA PRO A 100 8.15 1.10 -1.60
C PRO A 100 6.70 1.03 -1.09
N LEU A 101 6.30 -0.09 -0.48
CA LEU A 101 4.94 -0.27 0.03
C LEU A 101 4.80 0.28 1.45
N PRO A 102 3.76 1.06 1.75
CA PRO A 102 3.56 1.64 3.07
C PRO A 102 3.25 0.56 4.11
N THR A 103 3.64 0.83 5.34
CA THR A 103 3.20 0.07 6.51
C THR A 103 1.79 0.48 6.86
N VAL A 104 0.84 -0.43 6.69
CA VAL A 104 -0.59 -0.20 6.98
C VAL A 104 -1.03 -1.15 8.10
N LEU A 105 -1.53 -0.58 9.19
CA LEU A 105 -2.12 -1.28 10.32
C LEU A 105 -3.57 -0.83 10.50
N TRP A 106 -4.49 -1.79 10.38
CA TRP A 106 -5.90 -1.59 10.71
C TRP A 106 -6.15 -1.91 12.18
N ARG A 107 -7.21 -1.34 12.76
CA ARG A 107 -7.67 -1.75 14.09
C ARG A 107 -8.05 -3.23 14.06
N TRP A 108 -7.54 -4.02 15.00
CA TRP A 108 -7.89 -5.44 15.12
C TRP A 108 -9.39 -5.68 15.31
N GLN A 109 -10.12 -4.73 15.90
CA GLN A 109 -11.58 -4.82 16.02
C GLN A 109 -12.30 -4.80 14.66
N ALA A 110 -11.69 -4.15 13.66
CA ALA A 110 -12.20 -4.10 12.30
C ALA A 110 -11.60 -5.22 11.43
N ASP A 111 -10.28 -5.46 11.56
CA ASP A 111 -9.54 -6.42 10.75
C ASP A 111 -9.64 -7.85 11.29
N ARG A 112 -10.44 -8.68 10.60
CA ARG A 112 -10.65 -10.09 10.95
C ARG A 112 -9.46 -11.00 10.62
N SER A 113 -8.52 -10.52 9.81
CA SER A 113 -7.36 -11.31 9.37
C SER A 113 -6.22 -11.33 10.38
N VAL A 114 -6.30 -10.50 11.41
CA VAL A 114 -5.26 -10.30 12.41
C VAL A 114 -5.50 -11.22 13.61
N PRO A 115 -4.57 -12.14 13.95
CA PRO A 115 -4.62 -12.89 15.20
C PRO A 115 -4.54 -11.95 16.41
N VAL A 116 -5.35 -12.20 17.43
CA VAL A 116 -5.41 -11.39 18.65
C VAL A 116 -4.85 -12.21 19.81
N LEU A 117 -3.88 -11.64 20.52
CA LEU A 117 -3.10 -12.35 21.54
C LEU A 117 -3.17 -11.64 22.90
N SER A 118 -3.06 -12.42 23.96
CA SER A 118 -2.58 -11.95 25.26
C SER A 118 -1.21 -12.55 25.55
N LEU A 119 -0.38 -11.78 26.25
CA LEU A 119 1.01 -12.14 26.54
C LEU A 119 1.20 -12.31 28.04
N THR A 120 1.92 -13.36 28.42
CA THR A 120 2.41 -13.57 29.78
C THR A 120 3.92 -13.67 29.78
N PRO A 121 4.64 -13.03 30.72
CA PRO A 121 6.09 -13.16 30.83
C PRO A 121 6.53 -14.62 30.88
N ALA A 122 7.63 -14.93 30.20
CA ALA A 122 8.25 -16.25 30.19
C ALA A 122 9.76 -16.12 30.41
N SER A 123 10.42 -17.23 30.74
CA SER A 123 11.87 -17.29 30.81
C SER A 123 12.48 -17.04 29.42
N ALA A 124 13.64 -16.38 29.35
CA ALA A 124 14.38 -16.21 28.10
C ALA A 124 14.87 -17.52 27.48
N TYR A 125 14.86 -18.61 28.25
CA TYR A 125 15.21 -19.96 27.82
C TYR A 125 13.98 -20.84 27.52
N ASP A 126 12.78 -20.29 27.63
CA ASP A 126 11.55 -21.01 27.32
C ASP A 126 11.42 -21.18 25.80
N PRO A 127 11.42 -22.41 25.27
CA PRO A 127 11.38 -22.64 23.82
C PRO A 127 10.07 -22.18 23.18
N ASP A 128 9.00 -22.00 23.96
CA ASP A 128 7.70 -21.52 23.46
C ASP A 128 7.56 -19.99 23.55
N ALA A 129 8.55 -19.29 24.09
CA ALA A 129 8.49 -17.84 24.23
C ALA A 129 8.86 -17.13 22.92
N LEU A 130 8.10 -16.09 22.62
CA LEU A 130 8.38 -15.14 21.54
C LEU A 130 9.05 -13.90 22.14
N ASP A 131 10.23 -13.55 21.65
CA ASP A 131 10.89 -12.28 21.93
C ASP A 131 11.09 -11.51 20.62
N ILE A 132 10.21 -10.53 20.37
CA ILE A 132 10.25 -9.76 19.12
C ILE A 132 11.49 -8.87 18.99
N ARG A 133 12.17 -8.55 20.10
CA ARG A 133 13.36 -7.69 20.09
C ARG A 133 14.60 -8.44 19.63
N ARG A 134 14.58 -9.77 19.71
CA ARG A 134 15.66 -10.66 19.27
C ARG A 134 15.52 -11.13 17.82
N LEU A 135 14.42 -10.76 17.15
CA LEU A 135 14.21 -11.08 15.74
C LEU A 135 15.11 -10.22 14.86
N ASP A 136 15.79 -10.85 13.92
CA ASP A 136 16.52 -10.17 12.83
C ASP A 136 15.58 -9.80 11.67
N LEU A 137 14.45 -9.17 12.02
CA LEU A 137 13.40 -8.76 11.09
C LEU A 137 12.96 -7.33 11.37
N ALA A 138 12.39 -6.69 10.34
CA ALA A 138 11.80 -5.39 10.52
C ALA A 138 10.49 -5.53 11.32
N VAL A 139 10.46 -4.96 12.52
CA VAL A 139 9.30 -4.98 13.41
C VAL A 139 8.88 -3.55 13.74
N ILE A 140 7.58 -3.29 13.72
CA ILE A 140 6.98 -2.07 14.26
C ILE A 140 5.90 -2.47 15.27
N VAL A 141 5.84 -1.74 16.38
CA VAL A 141 4.83 -1.89 17.42
C VAL A 141 4.18 -0.53 17.62
N VAL A 142 2.89 -0.45 17.35
CA VAL A 142 2.06 0.75 17.60
C VAL A 142 1.23 0.50 18.84
N ARG A 143 1.40 1.32 19.87
CA ARG A 143 0.60 1.28 21.10
C ARG A 143 -0.47 2.35 21.05
N THR A 144 -1.72 1.96 21.30
CA THR A 144 -2.86 2.87 21.33
C THR A 144 -3.26 3.21 22.76
N GLN A 145 -3.99 4.31 22.93
CA GLN A 145 -4.54 4.74 24.22
C GLN A 145 -5.53 3.73 24.83
N ASP A 146 -6.14 2.90 23.99
CA ASP A 146 -7.02 1.81 24.42
C ASP A 146 -6.24 0.65 25.10
N GLY A 147 -4.91 0.76 25.23
CA GLY A 147 -4.05 -0.27 25.82
C GLY A 147 -3.74 -1.43 24.87
N HIS A 148 -4.13 -1.32 23.60
CA HIS A 148 -3.85 -2.33 22.59
C HIS A 148 -2.52 -2.05 21.89
N GLN A 149 -1.89 -3.12 21.40
CA GLN A 149 -0.70 -3.02 20.57
C GLN A 149 -0.96 -3.68 19.22
N HIS A 150 -0.60 -2.99 18.14
CA HIS A 150 -0.69 -3.49 16.78
C HIS A 150 0.73 -3.69 16.27
N VAL A 151 1.06 -4.92 15.91
CA VAL A 151 2.41 -5.33 15.54
C VAL A 151 2.44 -5.73 14.08
N MET A 152 3.44 -5.24 13.34
CA MET A 152 3.80 -5.80 12.04
C MET A 152 5.24 -6.29 12.07
N VAL A 153 5.44 -7.51 11.59
CA VAL A 153 6.74 -8.12 11.33
C VAL A 153 6.88 -8.31 9.83
N SER A 154 8.00 -7.88 9.26
CA SER A 154 8.23 -7.94 7.83
C SER A 154 9.66 -8.31 7.47
N ASP A 155 9.80 -8.97 6.32
CA ASP A 155 11.05 -9.18 5.60
C ASP A 155 11.04 -8.50 4.21
N GLY A 156 10.21 -7.47 4.05
CA GLY A 156 9.91 -6.80 2.79
C GLY A 156 8.79 -7.48 2.03
N ALA A 157 9.04 -8.67 1.49
CA ALA A 157 8.06 -9.37 0.64
C ALA A 157 6.84 -9.90 1.42
N ARG A 158 7.00 -10.18 2.72
CA ARG A 158 5.98 -10.76 3.58
C ARG A 158 5.75 -9.88 4.79
N ARG A 159 4.50 -9.84 5.22
CA ARG A 159 4.02 -8.97 6.30
C ARG A 159 3.07 -9.76 7.19
N LEU A 160 3.54 -10.12 8.38
CA LEU A 160 2.71 -10.67 9.44
C LEU A 160 2.17 -9.51 10.26
N ARG A 161 0.86 -9.50 10.51
CA ARG A 161 0.21 -8.59 11.44
C ARG A 161 -0.48 -9.37 12.55
N PHE A 162 -0.34 -8.92 13.78
CA PHE A 162 -1.08 -9.44 14.93
C PHE A 162 -1.35 -8.31 15.93
N ALA A 163 -2.32 -8.52 16.80
CA ALA A 163 -2.67 -7.57 17.85
C ALA A 163 -2.47 -8.18 19.23
N VAL A 164 -2.11 -7.33 20.19
CA VAL A 164 -1.96 -7.69 21.60
C VAL A 164 -2.95 -6.88 22.40
N THR A 165 -3.82 -7.56 23.15
CA THR A 165 -4.86 -6.94 23.98
C THR A 165 -4.54 -6.97 25.47
N GLY A 166 -3.53 -7.75 25.88
CA GLY A 166 -3.05 -7.80 27.26
C GLY A 166 -1.58 -8.21 27.32
N GLY A 167 -0.84 -7.62 28.27
CA GLY A 167 0.62 -7.72 28.35
C GLY A 167 1.33 -6.74 27.41
N ASP A 168 2.67 -6.84 27.36
CA ASP A 168 3.50 -5.97 26.54
C ASP A 168 4.46 -6.77 25.65
N VAL A 169 4.33 -6.61 24.33
CA VAL A 169 5.12 -7.37 23.36
C VAL A 169 6.61 -6.98 23.41
N LEU A 170 6.92 -5.80 23.94
CA LEU A 170 8.29 -5.32 24.11
C LEU A 170 8.92 -5.70 25.46
N GLY A 171 8.19 -6.41 26.33
CA GLY A 171 8.66 -6.81 27.66
C GLY A 171 9.65 -7.98 27.68
N GLY A 172 10.17 -8.41 26.52
CA GLY A 172 11.15 -9.49 26.39
C GLY A 172 10.52 -10.81 25.95
N ALA A 173 10.92 -11.91 26.58
CA ALA A 173 10.39 -13.25 26.28
C ALA A 173 8.95 -13.41 26.80
N MET A 174 8.02 -13.64 25.88
CA MET A 174 6.58 -13.70 26.19
C MET A 174 5.96 -14.99 25.66
N ARG A 175 5.12 -15.64 26.47
CA ARG A 175 4.25 -16.72 26.01
C ARG A 175 2.96 -16.13 25.45
N CYS A 176 2.67 -16.46 24.20
CA CYS A 176 1.49 -15.99 23.48
C CYS A 176 0.27 -16.88 23.76
N ARG A 177 -0.86 -16.28 24.11
CA ARG A 177 -2.17 -16.95 24.21
C ARG A 177 -3.12 -16.37 23.15
N LEU A 178 -3.61 -17.21 22.27
CA LEU A 178 -4.56 -16.81 21.22
C LEU A 178 -5.94 -16.58 21.81
N HIS A 179 -6.52 -15.42 21.54
CA HIS A 179 -7.94 -15.20 21.76
C HIS A 179 -8.73 -15.84 20.61
N PHE A 180 -9.63 -16.75 20.94
CA PHE A 180 -10.50 -17.32 19.93
C PHE A 180 -11.38 -16.21 19.33
N PRO A 181 -11.39 -16.07 18.00
CA PRO A 181 -12.23 -15.10 17.33
C PRO A 181 -13.71 -15.45 17.50
N PRO A 182 -14.62 -14.46 17.40
CA PRO A 182 -16.06 -14.72 17.43
C PRO A 182 -16.49 -15.76 16.38
N ARG A 183 -17.59 -16.47 16.68
CA ARG A 183 -18.14 -17.50 15.79
C ARG A 183 -18.29 -16.98 14.34
N GLY A 184 -17.89 -17.79 13.36
CA GLY A 184 -18.00 -17.48 11.93
C GLY A 184 -16.95 -16.52 11.37
N VAL A 185 -15.96 -16.09 12.17
CA VAL A 185 -14.93 -15.11 11.75
C VAL A 185 -13.53 -15.73 11.66
N GLY A 186 -13.28 -16.84 12.37
CA GLY A 186 -11.92 -17.24 12.71
C GLY A 186 -11.01 -17.67 11.58
N LEU A 187 -11.58 -18.16 10.47
CA LEU A 187 -10.79 -18.62 9.33
C LEU A 187 -9.95 -17.51 8.70
N ALA A 188 -10.37 -16.24 8.80
CA ALA A 188 -9.63 -15.11 8.23
C ALA A 188 -8.25 -14.91 8.88
N SER A 189 -8.11 -15.24 10.17
CA SER A 189 -6.85 -15.07 10.93
C SER A 189 -5.87 -16.24 10.81
N MET A 190 -6.28 -17.33 10.17
CA MET A 190 -5.52 -18.59 10.18
C MET A 190 -4.15 -18.46 9.50
N ASP A 191 -4.04 -17.69 8.43
CA ASP A 191 -2.75 -17.48 7.76
C ASP A 191 -1.80 -16.66 8.62
N GLY A 192 -2.30 -15.63 9.31
CA GLY A 192 -1.53 -14.87 10.30
C GLY A 192 -1.07 -15.77 11.46
N LEU A 193 -1.92 -16.66 11.95
CA LEU A 193 -1.56 -17.60 13.01
C LEU A 193 -0.48 -18.60 12.57
N ARG A 194 -0.60 -19.16 11.35
CA ARG A 194 0.44 -20.04 10.78
C ARG A 194 1.79 -19.31 10.65
N MET A 195 1.76 -18.08 10.17
CA MET A 195 2.96 -17.24 10.06
C MET A 195 3.56 -16.92 11.43
N LEU A 196 2.73 -16.66 12.45
CA LEU A 196 3.17 -16.41 13.82
C LEU A 196 3.83 -17.64 14.46
N ILE A 197 3.24 -18.83 14.27
CA ILE A 197 3.82 -20.10 14.73
C ILE A 197 5.18 -20.32 14.06
N ALA A 198 5.24 -20.21 12.73
CA ALA A 198 6.50 -20.34 12.00
C ALA A 198 7.55 -19.30 12.42
N LEU A 199 7.13 -18.06 12.69
CA LEU A 199 8.00 -17.00 13.19
C LEU A 199 8.58 -17.34 14.55
N ARG A 200 7.77 -17.83 15.49
CA ARG A 200 8.22 -18.26 16.81
C ARG A 200 9.20 -19.43 16.70
N ASP A 201 8.85 -20.45 15.90
CA ASP A 201 9.61 -21.70 15.85
C ASP A 201 10.94 -21.56 15.08
N THR A 202 11.00 -20.65 14.10
CA THR A 202 12.16 -20.53 13.17
C THR A 202 12.83 -19.16 13.14
N GLY A 203 12.23 -18.15 13.77
CA GLY A 203 12.65 -16.75 13.66
C GLY A 203 12.40 -16.13 12.28
N ARG A 204 11.72 -16.83 11.36
CA ARG A 204 11.54 -16.43 9.96
C ARG A 204 10.08 -16.51 9.54
N LEU A 205 9.67 -15.64 8.60
CA LEU A 205 8.36 -15.74 7.98
C LEU A 205 8.35 -16.89 6.95
N PRO A 206 7.25 -17.68 6.84
CA PRO A 206 7.13 -18.76 5.86
C PRO A 206 6.91 -18.21 4.45
N LYS A 207 7.24 -18.96 3.40
CA LYS A 207 7.03 -18.49 2.01
C LYS A 207 5.54 -18.36 1.72
N ALA A 208 5.12 -17.25 1.11
CA ALA A 208 3.72 -17.02 0.75
C ALA A 208 3.26 -17.99 -0.36
N GLY A 209 2.01 -18.45 -0.29
CA GLY A 209 1.36 -19.19 -1.37
C GLY A 209 1.04 -18.27 -2.57
N ARG A 210 1.05 -18.80 -3.80
CA ARG A 210 1.01 -18.01 -5.06
C ARG A 210 -0.35 -17.32 -5.39
N GLY A 211 -1.34 -17.34 -4.48
CA GLY A 211 -2.76 -17.07 -4.80
C GLY A 211 -3.18 -15.61 -5.00
N LEU A 212 -2.40 -14.61 -4.54
CA LEU A 212 -2.83 -13.20 -4.53
C LEU A 212 -2.63 -12.43 -5.86
N ARG A 213 -1.80 -12.94 -6.78
CA ARG A 213 -1.27 -12.13 -7.90
C ARG A 213 -2.31 -11.70 -8.95
N SER A 214 -3.39 -12.47 -9.17
CA SER A 214 -4.37 -12.14 -10.21
C SER A 214 -5.33 -11.00 -9.81
N LYS A 215 -5.66 -10.89 -8.52
CA LYS A 215 -6.55 -9.82 -8.01
C LYS A 215 -5.87 -8.46 -8.02
N SER A 216 -4.59 -8.40 -7.67
CA SER A 216 -3.81 -7.16 -7.63
C SER A 216 -3.75 -6.45 -8.98
N ALA A 217 -3.67 -7.17 -10.10
CA ALA A 217 -3.68 -6.57 -11.43
C ALA A 217 -5.02 -5.87 -11.76
N ARG A 218 -6.14 -6.46 -11.37
CA ARG A 218 -7.47 -5.86 -11.58
C ARG A 218 -7.67 -4.64 -10.67
N TRP A 219 -7.28 -4.73 -9.40
CA TRP A 219 -7.34 -3.59 -8.49
C TRP A 219 -6.43 -2.45 -8.95
N LEU A 220 -5.28 -2.78 -9.54
CA LEU A 220 -4.42 -1.78 -10.12
C LEU A 220 -5.09 -1.03 -11.27
N GLN A 221 -5.72 -1.74 -12.21
CA GLN A 221 -6.46 -1.10 -13.29
C GLN A 221 -7.58 -0.19 -12.76
N MET A 222 -8.31 -0.62 -11.72
CA MET A 222 -9.36 0.19 -11.08
C MET A 222 -8.80 1.46 -10.45
N LEU A 223 -7.74 1.33 -9.65
CA LEU A 223 -7.10 2.47 -8.98
C LEU A 223 -6.54 3.46 -10.00
N TRP A 224 -5.89 2.95 -11.04
CA TRP A 224 -5.27 3.76 -12.09
C TRP A 224 -6.33 4.49 -12.92
N ALA A 225 -7.43 3.83 -13.27
CA ALA A 225 -8.57 4.46 -13.95
C ALA A 225 -9.21 5.57 -13.11
N HIS A 226 -9.37 5.34 -11.80
CA HIS A 226 -9.91 6.32 -10.88
C HIS A 226 -9.02 7.57 -10.81
N ASP A 227 -7.71 7.39 -10.61
CA ASP A 227 -6.77 8.51 -10.51
C ASP A 227 -6.71 9.31 -11.81
N ALA A 228 -6.72 8.64 -12.96
CA ALA A 228 -6.80 9.29 -14.26
C ALA A 228 -8.11 10.09 -14.40
N ARG A 229 -9.25 9.53 -13.99
CA ARG A 229 -10.54 10.23 -14.03
C ARG A 229 -10.56 11.45 -13.12
N CYS A 230 -10.04 11.35 -11.89
CA CYS A 230 -9.92 12.49 -10.96
C CYS A 230 -9.06 13.61 -11.55
N ALA A 231 -8.07 13.27 -12.38
CA ALA A 231 -7.25 14.24 -13.10
C ALA A 231 -7.87 14.75 -14.41
N GLY A 232 -9.14 14.44 -14.69
CA GLY A 232 -9.87 14.91 -15.86
C GLY A 232 -9.70 14.08 -17.14
N ALA A 233 -9.07 12.90 -17.07
CA ALA A 233 -8.88 12.05 -18.24
C ALA A 233 -10.22 11.54 -18.81
N SER A 234 -10.34 11.57 -20.14
CA SER A 234 -11.50 11.03 -20.84
C SER A 234 -11.54 9.50 -20.75
N GLN A 235 -12.70 8.88 -21.06
CA GLN A 235 -12.77 7.42 -21.16
C GLN A 235 -11.80 6.85 -22.20
N ARG A 236 -11.49 7.61 -23.26
CA ARG A 236 -10.55 7.20 -24.31
C ARG A 236 -9.12 7.24 -23.80
N ASP A 237 -8.74 8.28 -23.07
CA ASP A 237 -7.40 8.39 -22.46
C ASP A 237 -7.16 7.25 -21.47
N ILE A 238 -8.16 6.92 -20.67
CA ILE A 238 -8.11 5.79 -19.73
C ILE A 238 -7.97 4.46 -20.49
N ALA A 239 -8.68 4.29 -21.62
CA ALA A 239 -8.54 3.09 -22.44
C ALA A 239 -7.13 2.98 -23.03
N LEU A 240 -6.56 4.08 -23.54
CA LEU A 240 -5.21 4.13 -24.09
C LEU A 240 -4.18 3.76 -23.02
N LEU A 241 -4.34 4.32 -21.82
CA LEU A 241 -3.48 4.05 -20.66
C LEU A 241 -3.47 2.58 -20.25
N LEU A 242 -4.63 1.92 -20.25
CA LEU A 242 -4.78 0.57 -19.70
C LEU A 242 -4.62 -0.55 -20.73
N PHE A 243 -4.98 -0.31 -21.99
CA PHE A 243 -5.06 -1.33 -23.04
C PHE A 243 -4.11 -1.07 -24.22
N GLY A 244 -3.48 0.09 -24.27
CA GLY A 244 -2.56 0.47 -25.34
C GLY A 244 -3.26 1.00 -26.60
N GLU A 245 -2.49 1.74 -27.40
CA GLU A 245 -3.01 2.46 -28.56
C GLU A 245 -3.58 1.54 -29.65
N ALA A 246 -2.84 0.48 -30.01
CA ALA A 246 -3.25 -0.46 -31.04
C ALA A 246 -4.68 -1.00 -30.79
N ARG A 247 -4.95 -1.44 -29.55
CA ARG A 247 -6.23 -2.02 -29.17
C ARG A 247 -7.36 -0.99 -29.15
N VAL A 248 -7.09 0.24 -28.72
CA VAL A 248 -8.08 1.32 -28.70
C VAL A 248 -8.40 1.78 -30.11
N CYS A 249 -7.42 1.86 -31.01
CA CYS A 249 -7.65 2.22 -32.40
C CYS A 249 -8.57 1.21 -33.11
N GLU A 250 -8.39 -0.07 -32.84
CA GLU A 250 -9.25 -1.15 -33.35
C GLU A 250 -10.67 -1.09 -32.75
N ASP A 251 -10.80 -1.04 -31.42
CA ASP A 251 -12.06 -1.31 -30.73
C ASP A 251 -12.89 -0.06 -30.39
N TRP A 252 -12.31 1.16 -30.38
CA TRP A 252 -13.02 2.36 -29.86
C TRP A 252 -14.10 2.92 -30.79
N SER A 253 -13.90 2.74 -32.09
CA SER A 253 -14.82 3.16 -33.16
C SER A 253 -15.39 1.95 -33.91
N GLY A 254 -15.19 0.74 -33.38
CA GLY A 254 -15.77 -0.47 -33.95
C GLY A 254 -17.30 -0.52 -33.81
N PRO A 255 -17.97 -1.51 -34.41
CA PRO A 255 -19.43 -1.66 -34.35
C PRO A 255 -19.99 -1.90 -32.94
N SER A 256 -19.12 -2.18 -31.96
CA SER A 256 -19.48 -2.54 -30.59
C SER A 256 -18.99 -1.50 -29.60
N ASP A 257 -19.84 -1.10 -28.66
CA ASP A 257 -19.47 -0.26 -27.51
C ASP A 257 -18.66 -0.99 -26.42
N TYR A 258 -18.12 -2.18 -26.73
CA TYR A 258 -17.43 -3.04 -25.77
C TYR A 258 -16.34 -2.32 -24.98
N MET A 259 -15.44 -1.58 -25.65
CA MET A 259 -14.32 -0.90 -24.98
C MET A 259 -14.82 0.20 -24.03
N ARG A 260 -15.81 0.98 -24.47
CA ARG A 260 -16.43 2.05 -23.64
C ARG A 260 -17.12 1.45 -22.43
N MET A 261 -17.92 0.41 -22.62
CA MET A 261 -18.60 -0.31 -21.54
C MET A 261 -17.60 -0.94 -20.56
N ARG A 262 -16.48 -1.47 -21.07
CA ARG A 262 -15.41 -2.05 -20.24
C ARG A 262 -14.77 -0.99 -19.34
N VAL A 263 -14.44 0.18 -19.87
CA VAL A 263 -13.91 1.31 -19.09
C VAL A 263 -14.94 1.82 -18.09
N GLN A 264 -16.21 1.95 -18.48
CA GLN A 264 -17.29 2.38 -17.57
C GLN A 264 -17.47 1.41 -16.40
N ARG A 265 -17.47 0.10 -16.65
CA ARG A 265 -17.55 -0.93 -15.59
C ARG A 265 -16.34 -0.89 -14.67
N LEU A 266 -15.16 -0.63 -15.21
CA LEU A 266 -13.93 -0.49 -14.41
C LEU A 266 -14.01 0.72 -13.47
N LEU A 267 -14.49 1.86 -13.98
CA LEU A 267 -14.66 3.08 -13.20
C LEU A 267 -15.71 2.93 -12.11
N ARG A 268 -16.88 2.37 -12.43
CA ARG A 268 -17.92 2.07 -11.43
C ARG A 268 -17.38 1.19 -10.30
N ALA A 269 -16.65 0.13 -10.65
CA ALA A 269 -16.04 -0.74 -9.66
C ALA A 269 -14.97 -0.02 -8.82
N ALA A 270 -14.24 0.94 -9.38
CA ALA A 270 -13.28 1.75 -8.64
C ALA A 270 -14.01 2.73 -7.69
N GLU A 271 -15.06 3.40 -8.16
CA GLU A 271 -15.93 4.28 -7.37
C GLU A 271 -16.56 3.52 -6.18
N ASP A 272 -17.03 2.29 -6.40
CA ASP A 272 -17.56 1.42 -5.34
C ASP A 272 -16.51 1.12 -4.26
N LEU A 273 -15.27 0.82 -4.66
CA LEU A 273 -14.16 0.57 -3.73
C LEU A 273 -13.80 1.83 -2.94
N VAL A 274 -13.68 2.97 -3.61
CA VAL A 274 -13.35 4.27 -3.02
C VAL A 274 -14.45 4.73 -2.04
N SER A 275 -15.71 4.50 -2.37
CA SER A 275 -16.88 4.90 -1.55
C SER A 275 -17.10 4.04 -0.30
N GLY A 276 -16.23 3.05 -0.04
CA GLY A 276 -16.26 2.23 1.16
C GLY A 276 -16.13 0.72 0.93
N GLY A 277 -16.26 0.28 -0.33
CA GLY A 277 -16.10 -1.12 -0.73
C GLY A 277 -14.70 -1.68 -0.47
N TYR A 278 -13.69 -0.82 -0.28
CA TYR A 278 -12.32 -1.19 0.10
C TYR A 278 -12.26 -2.11 1.34
N ARG A 279 -13.24 -2.00 2.26
CA ARG A 279 -13.34 -2.86 3.44
C ARG A 279 -13.44 -4.34 3.08
N ALA A 280 -14.12 -4.67 1.99
CA ALA A 280 -14.27 -6.06 1.54
C ALA A 280 -12.93 -6.67 1.07
N LEU A 281 -11.96 -5.86 0.65
CA LEU A 281 -10.65 -6.33 0.16
C LEU A 281 -9.86 -7.03 1.26
N ASN A 282 -9.94 -6.53 2.50
CA ASN A 282 -9.26 -7.07 3.67
C ASN A 282 -10.25 -7.67 4.71
N GLY A 283 -11.52 -7.85 4.33
CA GLY A 283 -12.55 -8.37 5.23
C GLY A 283 -12.82 -7.51 6.47
N LEU A 284 -12.59 -6.19 6.36
CA LEU A 284 -12.79 -5.23 7.44
C LEU A 284 -14.28 -5.13 7.80
N ARG A 285 -14.57 -5.09 9.10
CA ARG A 285 -15.87 -4.63 9.59
C ARG A 285 -15.92 -3.13 9.54
N ALA A 286 -17.10 -2.57 9.27
CA ALA A 286 -17.34 -1.16 9.56
C ALA A 286 -17.18 -0.98 11.07
N GLY A 287 -16.15 -0.24 11.47
CA GLY A 287 -15.93 0.12 12.86
C GLY A 287 -15.95 1.64 13.04
N ARG A 288 -15.21 2.12 14.04
CA ARG A 288 -15.31 3.52 14.49
C ARG A 288 -14.71 4.45 13.44
N LEU A 289 -15.39 5.58 13.23
CA LEU A 289 -14.91 6.66 12.38
C LEU A 289 -13.65 7.34 12.94
N ASN A 290 -13.50 7.34 14.27
CA ASN A 290 -12.37 8.00 14.93
C ASN A 290 -11.15 7.05 15.01
N PRO A 291 -9.98 7.47 14.49
CA PRO A 291 -8.75 6.70 14.60
C PRO A 291 -8.35 6.64 16.08
N PRO A 292 -7.77 5.51 16.54
CA PRO A 292 -7.30 5.41 17.91
C PRO A 292 -6.18 6.41 18.13
N LYS A 293 -6.17 7.08 19.29
CA LYS A 293 -5.04 7.92 19.66
C LYS A 293 -3.83 7.01 19.90
N MET A 294 -2.77 7.20 19.13
CA MET A 294 -1.50 6.51 19.32
C MET A 294 -0.74 7.17 20.46
N ILE A 295 -0.15 6.35 21.33
CA ILE A 295 0.70 6.81 22.44
C ILE A 295 2.17 6.68 22.04
N ASP A 296 2.53 5.56 21.42
CA ASP A 296 3.93 5.21 21.15
C ASP A 296 4.05 4.36 19.89
N VAL A 297 5.16 4.52 19.17
CA VAL A 297 5.50 3.76 17.98
C VAL A 297 6.96 3.34 18.06
N TRP A 298 7.18 2.08 18.42
CA TRP A 298 8.50 1.47 18.47
C TRP A 298 8.84 0.78 17.14
N ARG A 299 10.10 0.84 16.72
CA ARG A 299 10.62 0.19 15.51
C ARG A 299 11.93 -0.55 15.83
N SER A 300 12.11 -1.76 15.28
CA SER A 300 13.37 -2.50 15.39
C SER A 300 14.50 -1.83 14.60
N ALA A 301 15.75 -2.19 14.90
CA ALA A 301 16.91 -1.69 14.16
C ALA A 301 16.84 -2.05 12.66
N ALA A 302 16.45 -3.29 12.35
CA ALA A 302 16.26 -3.78 10.99
C ALA A 302 15.18 -3.00 10.20
N TRP A 303 14.28 -2.28 10.89
CA TRP A 303 13.28 -1.42 10.24
C TRP A 303 13.92 -0.28 9.43
N ARG A 304 15.04 0.27 9.91
CA ARG A 304 15.71 1.42 9.26
C ARG A 304 16.79 0.97 8.27
N ASN A 305 17.37 -0.22 8.48
CA ASN A 305 18.60 -0.66 7.81
C ASN A 305 18.39 -1.47 6.52
N GLY A 306 17.24 -1.35 5.84
CA GLY A 306 17.01 -2.10 4.59
C GLY A 306 17.86 -1.65 3.38
N GLY A 307 18.91 -0.85 3.61
CA GLY A 307 20.05 -0.71 2.72
C GLY A 307 21.33 -0.95 3.52
N ALA A 308 22.08 -2.00 3.15
CA ALA A 308 23.39 -2.37 3.70
C ALA A 308 23.42 -2.90 5.15
N THR A 309 23.26 -4.21 5.29
CA THR A 309 24.11 -4.98 6.22
C THR A 309 24.91 -5.99 5.40
N MET A 310 25.83 -5.47 4.59
CA MET A 310 26.99 -6.25 4.19
C MET A 310 27.93 -6.18 5.38
N LEU A 311 27.94 -7.25 6.17
CA LEU A 311 28.97 -7.49 7.18
C LEU A 311 30.34 -7.50 6.47
N LEU A 312 30.99 -6.34 6.39
CA LEU A 312 32.42 -6.30 6.18
C LEU A 312 33.06 -6.65 7.51
N LEU A 313 33.35 -7.93 7.68
CA LEU A 313 34.41 -8.39 8.56
C LEU A 313 35.71 -7.76 8.05
N PHE A 314 36.06 -6.58 8.57
CA PHE A 314 37.43 -6.09 8.48
C PHE A 314 38.21 -6.70 9.64
N GLU A 315 38.91 -7.79 9.36
CA GLU A 315 40.07 -8.17 10.17
C GLU A 315 41.12 -7.06 10.06
N PRO A 316 41.72 -6.59 11.17
CA PRO A 316 42.87 -5.71 11.08
C PRO A 316 44.10 -6.56 10.77
N ALA A 317 44.53 -6.55 9.51
CA ALA A 317 45.86 -7.00 9.12
C ALA A 317 46.90 -6.08 9.77
N LEU A 318 47.68 -6.66 10.69
CA LEU A 318 48.93 -6.10 11.19
C LEU A 318 49.95 -6.03 10.04
N ALA A 319 50.34 -4.82 9.64
CA ALA A 319 51.55 -4.60 8.86
C ALA A 319 52.07 -3.15 9.00
N THR A 320 52.98 -2.98 9.97
CA THR A 320 54.28 -2.29 9.86
C THR A 320 54.50 -1.14 8.86
N SER A 321 54.86 0.03 9.43
CA SER A 321 56.17 0.70 9.30
C SER A 321 56.23 2.11 8.68
N CYS A 322 57.24 2.84 9.18
CA CYS A 322 57.84 4.10 8.74
C CYS A 322 57.07 5.40 9.09
N GLY A 323 57.65 6.39 9.78
CA GLY A 323 59.00 6.54 10.29
C GLY A 323 59.27 7.99 10.73
N TRP A 324 60.35 8.16 11.50
CA TRP A 324 61.24 9.33 11.60
C TRP A 324 60.82 10.59 12.36
N LEU A 325 61.45 10.76 13.53
CA LEU A 325 62.14 11.93 14.10
C LEU A 325 62.41 11.56 15.58
N GLY A 326 63.55 11.76 16.22
CA GLY A 326 64.82 12.42 15.92
C GLY A 326 65.71 12.20 17.17
N CYS A 327 67.02 12.30 16.96
CA CYS A 327 68.09 12.01 17.91
C CYS A 327 67.91 12.58 19.34
N LEU A 328 68.37 11.83 20.35
CA LEU A 328 69.14 12.35 21.49
C LEU A 328 69.88 11.18 22.20
N HIS A 329 71.21 11.27 22.21
CA HIS A 329 72.20 10.83 23.22
C HIS A 329 71.65 9.96 24.38
N GLY A 330 72.11 8.73 24.64
CA GLY A 330 73.49 8.33 24.84
C GLY A 330 73.79 8.26 26.35
N LEU A 331 73.91 7.03 26.91
CA LEU A 331 74.87 6.62 27.96
C LEU A 331 74.46 5.31 28.67
N CYS A 332 75.38 4.34 28.59
CA CYS A 332 75.87 3.43 29.64
C CYS A 332 74.98 2.38 30.34
N ARG A 333 75.37 1.12 30.04
CA ARG A 333 75.85 0.04 30.94
C ARG A 333 74.85 -0.69 31.88
N LEU A 334 74.74 -2.00 31.58
CA LEU A 334 74.99 -3.18 32.43
C LEU A 334 74.41 -3.22 33.86
N TRP A 335 73.70 -4.33 34.10
CA TRP A 335 73.05 -4.86 35.31
C TRP A 335 71.58 -4.46 35.47
#